data_AF-A0A3P6QWM3-F1
#
_entry.id   AF-A0A3P6QWM3-F1
#
_cell.length_a   1.000
_cell.length_b   1.000
_cell.length_c   1.000
_cell.angle_alpha   90.00
_cell.angle_beta   90.00
_cell.angle_gamma   90.00
#
_symmetry.space_group_name_H-M   'P 1'
#
loop_
_entity.id
_entity.type
_entity.pdbx_description
1 polymer ?
#
loop_
_entity_poly.entity_id
_entity_poly.type
_entity_poly.pdbx_seq_one_letter_code
_entity_poly.pdbx_strand_id
1 'polypeptide(L)'
;MVSLVPFIKNSSHPLSDFFQKLQLCGDQCNIRIFDYECMVNENNFRVLAFGKFAGYSGMINILHGLGQRLLALGHTTPFMNVAMPHNYSSLELARQAIKMAGYGIAMNQMPSSIGPIIFVFTGQGNVSQGARAIFRLLPHKFILPSEMKETAMHGSRSSFAHNSCLRLCACFLFGAQVTQHVCARPSTASNTTLSIQFDPRKPNDTFGDKGRSMSDLTLVFFIYAPYMSVLVNGIFWRVTDPRLLSIEDCKRLMVTGKPCHQHVSSTGRLLDSKQ
;
A
#
# COMPACT_ATOMS: atom_id res chain seq x y z
N MET A 1 31.95 0.77 -32.46
CA MET A 1 31.03 1.93 -32.48
C MET A 1 29.65 1.45 -32.04
N VAL A 2 29.39 1.40 -30.73
CA VAL A 2 28.04 1.45 -30.16
C VAL A 2 28.14 2.46 -29.04
N SER A 3 27.61 3.64 -29.34
CA SER A 3 27.66 4.83 -28.50
C SER A 3 26.68 4.65 -27.35
N LEU A 4 27.16 4.79 -26.10
CA LEU A 4 26.30 5.12 -24.97
C LEU A 4 25.70 6.51 -25.25
N VAL A 5 24.47 6.54 -25.77
CA VAL A 5 23.70 7.79 -25.86
C VAL A 5 23.12 8.08 -24.47
N PRO A 6 23.21 9.34 -24.00
CA PRO A 6 23.45 9.67 -22.61
C PRO A 6 22.14 10.01 -21.88
N PHE A 7 22.04 9.64 -20.61
CA PHE A 7 21.03 10.23 -19.74
C PHE A 7 21.52 10.52 -18.32
N ILE A 8 22.75 11.01 -18.16
CA ILE A 8 23.12 11.80 -16.98
C ILE A 8 24.13 12.87 -17.41
N LYS A 9 23.67 13.89 -18.15
CA LYS A 9 24.38 15.18 -18.21
C LYS A 9 23.53 16.17 -17.42
N ASN A 10 24.08 16.71 -16.34
CA ASN A 10 23.52 17.76 -15.48
C ASN A 10 22.57 17.32 -14.36
N SER A 11 23.09 16.51 -13.43
CA SER A 11 22.65 16.65 -12.05
C SER A 11 23.84 16.44 -11.12
N SER A 12 24.05 17.37 -10.19
CA SER A 12 24.99 17.30 -9.06
C SER A 12 24.58 16.22 -8.04
N HIS A 13 24.26 15.01 -8.53
CA HIS A 13 23.82 13.89 -7.74
C HIS A 13 24.98 12.91 -7.52
N PRO A 14 25.25 12.43 -6.31
CA PRO A 14 26.37 11.52 -6.03
C PRO A 14 26.34 10.20 -6.83
N LEU A 15 25.18 9.82 -7.37
CA LEU A 15 25.05 8.67 -8.27
C LEU A 15 25.67 8.92 -9.67
N SER A 16 25.69 10.17 -10.16
CA SER A 16 26.33 10.49 -11.45
C SER A 16 27.83 10.22 -11.41
N ASP A 17 28.46 10.47 -10.26
CA ASP A 17 29.89 10.31 -10.04
C ASP A 17 30.29 8.81 -10.02
N PHE A 18 29.44 7.94 -9.46
CA PHE A 18 29.62 6.50 -9.49
C PHE A 18 29.52 5.94 -10.92
N PHE A 19 28.46 6.31 -11.66
CA PHE A 19 28.31 5.87 -13.05
C PHE A 19 29.44 6.39 -13.93
N GLN A 20 29.90 7.63 -13.70
CA GLN A 20 31.03 8.19 -14.42
C GLN A 20 32.33 7.44 -14.14
N LYS A 21 32.58 7.01 -12.89
CA LYS A 21 33.71 6.15 -12.53
C LYS A 21 33.63 4.75 -13.13
N LEU A 22 32.42 4.16 -13.16
CA LEU A 22 32.17 2.87 -13.82
C LEU A 22 32.40 2.95 -15.33
N GLN A 23 31.97 4.04 -15.96
CA GLN A 23 32.19 4.31 -17.38
C GLN A 23 33.69 4.43 -17.67
N LEU A 24 34.41 5.24 -16.87
CA LEU A 24 35.87 5.41 -17.00
C LEU A 24 36.62 4.09 -16.82
N CYS A 25 36.24 3.27 -15.84
CA CYS A 25 36.80 1.93 -15.64
C CYS A 25 36.48 1.02 -16.83
N GLY A 26 35.25 1.08 -17.36
CA GLY A 26 34.83 0.33 -18.53
C GLY A 26 35.68 0.64 -19.76
N ASP A 27 35.91 1.93 -20.01
CA ASP A 27 36.70 2.41 -21.15
C ASP A 27 38.19 2.06 -21.02
N GLN A 28 38.74 2.13 -19.80
CA GLN A 28 40.15 1.80 -19.53
C GLN A 28 40.43 0.29 -19.56
N CYS A 29 39.47 -0.53 -19.13
CA CYS A 29 39.65 -1.98 -19.00
C CYS A 29 39.00 -2.78 -20.15
N ASN A 30 38.47 -2.13 -21.18
CA ASN A 30 37.73 -2.76 -22.28
C ASN A 30 36.58 -3.67 -21.78
N ILE A 31 35.81 -3.18 -20.81
CA ILE A 31 34.68 -3.89 -20.20
C ILE A 31 33.38 -3.35 -20.78
N ARG A 32 32.45 -4.25 -21.13
CA ARG A 32 31.11 -3.89 -21.60
C ARG A 32 30.10 -4.00 -20.46
N ILE A 33 29.43 -2.91 -20.15
CA ILE A 33 28.39 -2.84 -19.11
C ILE A 33 27.02 -2.97 -19.78
N PHE A 34 26.19 -3.88 -19.27
CA PHE A 34 24.79 -4.01 -19.66
C PHE A 34 23.90 -3.56 -18.51
N ASP A 35 23.23 -2.42 -18.69
CA ASP A 35 22.24 -1.94 -17.75
C ASP A 35 20.87 -2.57 -18.06
N TYR A 36 20.47 -3.54 -17.24
CA TYR A 36 19.19 -4.22 -17.36
C TYR A 36 17.99 -3.30 -17.12
N GLU A 37 18.17 -2.15 -16.47
CA GLU A 37 17.09 -1.17 -16.25
C GLU A 37 16.69 -0.47 -17.56
N CYS A 38 17.68 -0.25 -18.43
CA CYS A 38 17.53 0.43 -19.72
C CYS A 38 17.05 -0.50 -20.85
N MET A 39 16.91 -1.81 -20.60
CA MET A 39 16.42 -2.75 -21.61
C MET A 39 14.92 -2.56 -21.85
N VAL A 40 14.58 -2.05 -23.03
CA VAL A 40 13.21 -1.81 -23.48
C VAL A 40 12.92 -2.56 -24.79
N ASN A 41 11.66 -2.92 -25.01
CA ASN A 41 11.21 -3.45 -26.30
C ASN A 41 10.94 -2.33 -27.31
N GLU A 42 10.49 -2.69 -28.51
CA GLU A 42 10.15 -1.76 -29.61
C GLU A 42 9.09 -0.72 -29.22
N ASN A 43 8.23 -1.03 -28.24
CA ASN A 43 7.20 -0.15 -27.72
C ASN A 43 7.66 0.67 -26.50
N ASN A 44 8.97 0.69 -26.22
CA ASN A 44 9.60 1.37 -25.08
C ASN A 44 9.15 0.86 -23.70
N PHE A 45 8.65 -0.38 -23.61
CA PHE A 45 8.35 -1.04 -22.35
C PHE A 45 9.57 -1.79 -21.82
N ARG A 46 9.86 -1.64 -20.52
CA ARG A 46 10.95 -2.34 -19.84
C ARG A 46 10.75 -3.86 -19.92
N VAL A 47 11.76 -4.57 -20.44
CA VAL A 47 11.72 -6.03 -20.68
C VAL A 47 11.89 -6.81 -19.38
N LEU A 48 12.79 -6.37 -18.52
CA LEU A 48 13.08 -7.02 -17.24
C LEU A 48 12.61 -6.15 -16.08
N ALA A 49 11.54 -6.54 -15.39
CA ALA A 49 11.04 -5.82 -14.22
C ALA A 49 10.64 -6.77 -13.09
N PHE A 50 11.08 -6.44 -11.87
CA PHE A 50 10.80 -7.23 -10.67
C PHE A 50 9.60 -6.71 -9.86
N GLY A 51 8.86 -5.73 -10.38
CA GLY A 51 7.83 -5.02 -9.63
C GLY A 51 6.78 -5.96 -9.00
N LYS A 52 6.32 -6.97 -9.73
CA LYS A 52 5.30 -7.90 -9.22
C LYS A 52 5.82 -8.74 -8.03
N PHE A 53 7.07 -9.19 -8.11
CA PHE A 53 7.73 -9.92 -7.02
C PHE A 53 8.02 -9.04 -5.81
N ALA A 54 8.41 -7.79 -6.03
CA ALA A 54 8.53 -6.80 -4.96
C ALA A 54 7.19 -6.60 -4.24
N GLY A 55 6.09 -6.56 -4.98
CA GLY A 55 4.73 -6.54 -4.43
C GLY A 55 4.40 -7.77 -3.57
N TYR A 56 4.73 -8.97 -4.04
CA TYR A 56 4.53 -10.21 -3.28
C TYR A 56 5.28 -10.17 -1.94
N SER A 57 6.59 -9.93 -2.02
CA SER A 57 7.47 -9.88 -0.84
C SER A 57 7.06 -8.77 0.13
N GLY A 58 6.77 -7.58 -0.39
CA GLY A 58 6.33 -6.43 0.41
C GLY A 58 5.04 -6.70 1.17
N MET A 59 4.04 -7.31 0.53
CA MET A 59 2.79 -7.66 1.22
C MET A 59 2.99 -8.73 2.30
N ILE A 60 3.78 -9.78 2.03
CA ILE A 60 4.12 -10.81 3.03
C ILE A 60 4.82 -10.16 4.24
N ASN A 61 5.80 -9.28 3.98
CA ASN A 61 6.53 -8.56 5.01
C ASN A 61 5.61 -7.67 5.87
N ILE A 62 4.66 -6.98 5.23
CA ILE A 62 3.65 -6.16 5.93
C ILE A 62 2.78 -7.03 6.85
N LEU A 63 2.32 -8.19 6.39
CA LEU A 63 1.51 -9.10 7.22
C LEU A 63 2.30 -9.65 8.41
N HIS A 64 3.55 -10.03 8.19
CA HIS A 64 4.45 -10.45 9.25
C HIS A 64 4.67 -9.34 10.29
N GLY A 65 5.00 -8.12 9.84
CA GLY A 65 5.17 -6.96 10.71
C GLY A 65 3.90 -6.59 11.46
N LEU A 66 2.73 -6.73 10.84
CA LEU A 66 1.44 -6.55 11.51
C LEU A 66 1.23 -7.60 12.61
N GLY A 67 1.59 -8.86 12.37
CA GLY A 67 1.58 -9.91 13.38
C GLY A 67 2.43 -9.56 14.60
N GLN A 68 3.69 -9.15 14.38
CA GLN A 68 4.57 -8.71 15.46
C GLN A 68 4.03 -7.49 16.21
N ARG A 69 3.51 -6.50 15.48
CA ARG A 69 2.97 -5.27 16.08
C ARG A 69 1.77 -5.57 16.97
N LEU A 70 0.86 -6.41 16.52
CA LEU A 70 -0.32 -6.80 17.29
C LEU A 70 0.06 -7.67 18.50
N LEU A 71 1.04 -8.57 18.35
CA LEU A 71 1.60 -9.31 19.48
C LEU A 71 2.17 -8.38 20.55
N ALA A 72 2.96 -7.38 20.15
CA ALA A 72 3.50 -6.37 21.06
C ALA A 72 2.43 -5.52 21.76
N LEU A 73 1.22 -5.43 21.18
CA LEU A 73 0.05 -4.79 21.78
C LEU A 73 -0.77 -5.76 22.67
N GLY A 74 -0.28 -6.98 22.90
CA GLY A 74 -0.96 -8.00 23.72
C GLY A 74 -2.02 -8.80 22.97
N HIS A 75 -1.99 -8.81 21.64
CA HIS A 75 -2.98 -9.50 20.82
C HIS A 75 -2.40 -10.70 20.07
N THR A 76 -2.96 -11.87 20.36
CA THR A 76 -2.75 -13.08 19.56
C THR A 76 -3.61 -12.99 18.31
N THR A 77 -2.99 -13.01 17.12
CA THR A 77 -3.72 -12.96 15.84
C THR A 77 -3.16 -13.98 14.86
N PRO A 78 -3.95 -14.43 13.86
CA PRO A 78 -3.46 -15.33 12.81
C PRO A 78 -2.26 -14.81 12.02
N PHE A 79 -2.03 -13.49 12.00
CA PHE A 79 -0.87 -12.88 11.34
C PHE A 79 0.47 -13.27 11.99
N MET A 80 0.49 -13.68 13.25
CA MET A 80 1.72 -14.11 13.93
C MET A 80 2.34 -15.36 13.31
N ASN A 81 1.54 -16.15 12.60
CA ASN A 81 1.99 -17.37 11.91
C ASN A 81 2.58 -17.10 10.52
N VAL A 82 2.54 -15.86 10.04
CA VAL A 82 3.15 -15.48 8.77
C VAL A 82 4.62 -15.18 9.03
N ALA A 83 5.54 -15.98 8.47
CA ALA A 83 6.98 -15.72 8.53
C ALA A 83 7.44 -14.61 7.57
N MET A 84 8.67 -14.13 7.76
CA MET A 84 9.34 -13.22 6.82
C MET A 84 9.43 -13.81 5.41
N PRO A 85 9.39 -12.98 4.34
CA PRO A 85 9.39 -13.48 2.95
C PRO A 85 10.56 -14.40 2.61
N HIS A 86 11.77 -14.10 3.10
CA HIS A 86 12.99 -14.86 2.83
C HIS A 86 13.03 -16.23 3.54
N ASN A 87 12.12 -16.50 4.47
CA ASN A 87 12.02 -17.79 5.14
C ASN A 87 11.24 -18.82 4.32
N TYR A 88 10.57 -18.41 3.24
CA TYR A 88 9.88 -19.32 2.34
C TYR A 88 10.79 -19.66 1.15
N SER A 89 10.98 -20.95 0.89
CA SER A 89 11.75 -21.43 -0.28
C SER A 89 11.01 -21.23 -1.61
N SER A 90 9.70 -20.98 -1.58
CA SER A 90 8.91 -20.68 -2.76
C SER A 90 7.74 -19.75 -2.45
N LEU A 91 7.26 -19.06 -3.49
CA LEU A 91 6.05 -18.24 -3.40
C LEU A 91 4.83 -19.07 -3.00
N GLU A 92 4.75 -20.34 -3.39
CA GLU A 92 3.58 -21.16 -3.09
C GLU A 92 3.50 -21.52 -1.61
N LEU A 93 4.63 -21.80 -0.96
CA LEU A 93 4.66 -21.99 0.49
C LEU A 93 4.23 -20.72 1.23
N ALA A 94 4.68 -19.55 0.77
CA ALA A 94 4.26 -18.27 1.34
C ALA A 94 2.74 -18.06 1.18
N ARG A 95 2.19 -18.35 -0.01
CA ARG A 95 0.75 -18.27 -0.27
C ARG A 95 -0.04 -19.22 0.62
N GLN A 96 0.46 -20.43 0.86
CA GLN A 96 -0.19 -21.38 1.75
C GLN A 96 -0.22 -20.87 3.20
N ALA A 97 0.89 -20.33 3.71
CA ALA A 97 0.92 -19.73 5.04
C ALA A 97 -0.08 -18.57 5.19
N ILE A 98 -0.22 -17.74 4.17
CA ILE A 98 -1.19 -16.63 4.15
C ILE A 98 -2.63 -17.15 4.09
N LYS A 99 -2.91 -18.21 3.31
CA LYS A 99 -4.22 -18.87 3.31
C LYS A 99 -4.56 -19.44 4.69
N MET A 100 -3.60 -20.05 5.39
CA MET A 100 -3.78 -20.54 6.75
C MET A 100 -4.12 -19.40 7.74
N ALA A 101 -3.43 -18.26 7.64
CA ALA A 101 -3.80 -17.07 8.40
C ALA A 101 -5.22 -16.58 8.04
N GLY A 102 -5.57 -16.61 6.74
CA GLY A 102 -6.90 -16.31 6.23
C GLY A 102 -8.01 -17.20 6.81
N TYR A 103 -7.78 -18.51 6.91
CA TYR A 103 -8.71 -19.43 7.58
C TYR A 103 -8.90 -19.07 9.06
N GLY A 104 -7.83 -18.75 9.79
CA GLY A 104 -7.94 -18.29 11.17
C GLY A 104 -8.80 -17.04 11.31
N ILE A 105 -8.63 -16.07 10.40
CA ILE A 105 -9.46 -14.84 10.38
C ILE A 105 -10.93 -15.19 10.10
N ALA A 106 -11.21 -16.08 9.15
CA ALA A 106 -12.56 -16.51 8.81
C ALA A 106 -13.25 -17.27 9.96
N MET A 107 -12.48 -18.00 10.77
CA MET A 107 -12.93 -18.69 11.98
C MET A 107 -13.02 -17.77 13.22
N ASN A 108 -13.03 -16.45 13.02
CA ASN A 108 -13.14 -15.44 14.09
C ASN A 108 -12.04 -15.51 15.16
N GLN A 109 -10.82 -15.95 14.79
CA GLN A 109 -9.65 -15.95 15.69
C GLN A 109 -8.99 -14.57 15.84
N MET A 110 -9.68 -13.50 15.41
CA MET A 110 -9.24 -12.13 15.63
C MET A 110 -9.81 -11.61 16.97
N PRO A 111 -9.02 -10.95 17.84
CA PRO A 111 -9.51 -10.35 19.11
C PRO A 111 -10.46 -9.17 18.88
N SER A 112 -11.66 -9.17 19.46
CA SER A 112 -12.70 -8.13 19.24
C SER A 112 -12.24 -6.70 19.50
N SER A 113 -11.22 -6.53 20.36
CA SER A 113 -10.58 -5.24 20.67
C SER A 113 -9.87 -4.56 19.49
N ILE A 114 -9.52 -5.30 18.43
CA ILE A 114 -8.69 -4.77 17.33
C ILE A 114 -9.53 -3.98 16.30
N GLY A 115 -10.86 -4.06 16.36
CA GLY A 115 -11.72 -3.43 15.35
C GLY A 115 -11.38 -3.87 13.92
N PRO A 116 -11.88 -3.15 12.90
CA PRO A 116 -11.53 -3.42 11.51
C PRO A 116 -10.13 -2.87 11.16
N ILE A 117 -9.33 -3.69 10.51
CA ILE A 117 -8.03 -3.34 9.95
C ILE A 117 -8.23 -2.93 8.49
N ILE A 118 -7.96 -1.65 8.21
CA ILE A 118 -8.18 -1.06 6.87
C ILE A 118 -6.83 -0.96 6.17
N PHE A 119 -6.66 -1.75 5.11
CA PHE A 119 -5.53 -1.70 4.19
C PHE A 119 -5.84 -0.71 3.07
N VAL A 120 -4.94 0.25 2.86
CA VAL A 120 -5.02 1.24 1.80
C VAL A 120 -3.92 0.97 0.79
N PHE A 121 -4.31 0.69 -0.45
CA PHE A 121 -3.38 0.45 -1.55
C PHE A 121 -3.30 1.69 -2.43
N THR A 122 -2.07 2.08 -2.81
CA THR A 122 -1.83 3.14 -3.78
C THR A 122 -1.14 2.60 -5.03
N GLY A 123 -1.33 3.29 -6.16
CA GLY A 123 -0.70 2.94 -7.44
C GLY A 123 -1.34 1.74 -8.13
N GLN A 124 -1.24 1.72 -9.46
CA GLN A 124 -1.80 0.65 -10.31
C GLN A 124 -0.74 -0.25 -10.96
N GLY A 125 0.55 0.06 -10.75
CA GLY A 125 1.67 -0.67 -11.34
C GLY A 125 1.86 -2.09 -10.79
N ASN A 126 2.84 -2.79 -11.35
CA ASN A 126 3.14 -4.20 -11.06
C ASN A 126 3.33 -4.49 -9.56
N VAL A 127 3.91 -3.56 -8.80
CA VAL A 127 4.11 -3.70 -7.35
C VAL A 127 2.77 -3.79 -6.62
N SER A 128 1.87 -2.84 -6.86
CA SER A 128 0.53 -2.83 -6.27
C SER A 128 -0.27 -4.08 -6.67
N GLN A 129 -0.18 -4.49 -7.94
CA GLN A 129 -0.83 -5.72 -8.40
C GLN A 129 -0.29 -6.98 -7.70
N GLY A 130 1.04 -7.05 -7.49
CA GLY A 130 1.67 -8.13 -6.73
C GLY A 130 1.15 -8.18 -5.29
N ALA A 131 1.16 -7.04 -4.60
CA ALA A 131 0.67 -6.96 -3.23
C ALA A 131 -0.81 -7.37 -3.12
N ARG A 132 -1.65 -6.90 -4.04
CA ARG A 132 -3.07 -7.28 -4.13
C ARG A 132 -3.27 -8.78 -4.35
N ALA A 133 -2.43 -9.41 -5.16
CA ALA A 133 -2.54 -10.85 -5.43
C ALA A 133 -2.25 -11.71 -4.19
N ILE A 134 -1.43 -11.23 -3.27
CA ILE A 134 -1.22 -11.84 -1.95
C ILE A 134 -2.39 -11.51 -1.02
N PHE A 135 -2.77 -10.23 -0.92
CA PHE A 135 -3.84 -9.80 -0.03
C PHE A 135 -5.19 -10.48 -0.31
N ARG A 136 -5.48 -10.77 -1.59
CA ARG A 136 -6.70 -11.49 -2.01
C ARG A 136 -6.85 -12.89 -1.42
N LEU A 137 -5.78 -13.48 -0.87
CA LEU A 137 -5.84 -14.77 -0.19
C LEU A 137 -6.49 -14.69 1.20
N LEU A 138 -6.65 -13.48 1.75
CA LEU A 138 -7.29 -13.23 3.04
C LEU A 138 -8.78 -12.93 2.85
N PRO A 139 -9.65 -13.27 3.83
CA PRO A 139 -11.05 -12.82 3.81
C PRO A 139 -11.11 -11.30 4.04
N HIS A 140 -11.55 -10.56 3.03
CA HIS A 140 -11.59 -9.10 3.06
C HIS A 140 -12.83 -8.54 2.36
N LYS A 141 -13.20 -7.31 2.71
CA LYS A 141 -14.23 -6.52 2.03
C LYS A 141 -13.60 -5.32 1.34
N PHE A 142 -14.00 -5.03 0.12
CA PHE A 142 -13.65 -3.77 -0.52
C PHE A 142 -14.55 -2.66 0.02
N ILE A 143 -13.93 -1.53 0.38
CA ILE A 143 -14.63 -0.33 0.83
C ILE A 143 -14.18 0.86 -0.01
N LEU A 144 -15.10 1.81 -0.22
CA LEU A 144 -14.81 3.09 -0.83
C LEU A 144 -14.10 4.02 0.18
N PRO A 145 -13.34 5.03 -0.29
CA PRO A 145 -12.71 6.00 0.61
C PRO A 145 -13.73 6.69 1.53
N SER A 146 -14.90 7.06 1.01
CA SER A 146 -15.99 7.68 1.76
C SER A 146 -16.50 6.83 2.94
N GLU A 147 -16.46 5.50 2.79
CA GLU A 147 -16.91 4.54 3.82
C GLU A 147 -15.84 4.29 4.90
N MET A 148 -14.62 4.81 4.73
CA MET A 148 -13.49 4.49 5.62
C MET A 148 -13.71 5.01 7.04
N LYS A 149 -14.26 6.22 7.18
CA LYS A 149 -14.58 6.82 8.49
C LYS A 149 -15.60 5.98 9.23
N GLU A 150 -16.73 5.67 8.58
CA GLU A 150 -17.79 4.87 9.18
C GLU A 150 -17.30 3.47 9.56
N THR A 151 -16.58 2.82 8.64
CA THR A 151 -16.00 1.49 8.88
C THR A 151 -15.05 1.51 10.07
N ALA A 152 -14.18 2.52 10.18
CA ALA A 152 -13.25 2.66 11.30
C ALA A 152 -13.96 2.94 12.64
N MET A 153 -15.10 3.63 12.64
CA MET A 153 -15.83 4.00 13.86
C MET A 153 -16.77 2.90 14.36
N HIS A 154 -17.51 2.26 13.45
CA HIS A 154 -18.65 1.41 13.82
C HIS A 154 -18.50 -0.05 13.38
N GLY A 155 -17.42 -0.40 12.66
CA GLY A 155 -17.34 -1.67 11.96
C GLY A 155 -18.24 -1.69 10.72
N SER A 156 -18.03 -2.64 9.81
CA SER A 156 -18.84 -2.71 8.58
C SER A 156 -20.26 -3.22 8.91
N ARG A 157 -21.23 -2.32 9.02
CA ARG A 157 -22.66 -2.66 9.11
C ARG A 157 -23.19 -2.95 7.70
N SER A 158 -22.89 -4.12 7.13
CA SER A 158 -23.63 -4.59 5.95
C SER A 158 -24.69 -5.61 6.33
N SER A 159 -25.91 -5.35 5.86
CA SER A 159 -27.17 -6.08 5.99
C SER A 159 -27.22 -7.49 5.37
N PHE A 160 -26.07 -8.14 5.18
CA PHE A 160 -26.03 -9.55 4.79
C PHE A 160 -25.86 -10.41 6.04
N ALA A 161 -26.86 -11.27 6.25
CA ALA A 161 -27.07 -12.18 7.36
C ALA A 161 -25.81 -12.89 7.91
N HIS A 162 -25.78 -13.06 9.23
CA HIS A 162 -25.03 -14.06 10.00
C HIS A 162 -23.52 -14.19 9.68
N ASN A 163 -22.70 -13.26 10.22
CA ASN A 163 -21.37 -13.51 10.81
C ASN A 163 -20.58 -12.19 10.87
N SER A 164 -20.60 -11.54 12.03
CA SER A 164 -19.99 -10.25 12.37
C SER A 164 -18.44 -10.24 12.35
N CYS A 165 -17.80 -10.84 11.34
CA CYS A 165 -16.38 -11.24 11.41
C CYS A 165 -15.48 -10.76 10.25
N LEU A 166 -15.97 -9.94 9.31
CA LEU A 166 -15.10 -9.38 8.27
C LEU A 166 -14.34 -8.15 8.81
N ARG A 167 -13.15 -8.41 9.35
CA ARG A 167 -12.30 -7.40 9.99
C ARG A 167 -11.27 -6.79 9.07
N LEU A 168 -11.08 -7.33 7.87
CA LEU A 168 -10.15 -6.77 6.90
C LEU A 168 -10.92 -6.01 5.84
N CYS A 169 -10.53 -4.76 5.64
CA CYS A 169 -11.05 -3.94 4.56
C CYS A 169 -9.90 -3.52 3.64
N ALA A 170 -10.17 -3.52 2.34
CA ALA A 170 -9.26 -2.96 1.34
C ALA A 170 -9.89 -1.73 0.71
N CYS A 171 -9.13 -0.63 0.68
CA CYS A 171 -9.45 0.58 -0.03
C CYS A 171 -8.36 0.85 -1.07
N PHE A 172 -8.76 1.23 -2.28
CA PHE A 172 -7.85 1.62 -3.34
C PHE A 172 -7.92 3.13 -3.55
N LEU A 173 -6.80 3.81 -3.34
CA LEU A 173 -6.66 5.21 -3.70
C LEU A 173 -5.98 5.28 -5.07
N PHE A 174 -6.81 5.28 -6.11
CA PHE A 174 -6.40 5.56 -7.49
C PHE A 174 -6.79 7.00 -7.85
N GLY A 175 -5.94 7.71 -8.58
CA GLY A 175 -6.09 9.14 -8.86
C GLY A 175 -7.42 9.58 -9.53
N ALA A 176 -8.26 8.65 -10.02
CA ALA A 176 -9.59 8.98 -10.58
C ALA A 176 -10.75 8.85 -9.59
N GLN A 177 -10.75 7.83 -8.71
CA GLN A 177 -11.85 7.56 -7.76
C GLN A 177 -11.85 8.54 -6.58
N VAL A 178 -10.68 9.09 -6.28
CA VAL A 178 -10.43 9.93 -5.11
C VAL A 178 -10.89 11.38 -5.35
N THR A 179 -10.65 11.91 -6.55
CA THR A 179 -10.98 13.31 -6.89
C THR A 179 -12.48 13.55 -7.01
N GLN A 180 -13.27 12.57 -7.48
CA GLN A 180 -14.73 12.70 -7.58
C GLN A 180 -15.40 12.93 -6.21
N HIS A 181 -14.86 12.33 -5.15
CA HIS A 181 -15.34 12.56 -3.77
C HIS A 181 -14.83 13.86 -3.16
N VAL A 182 -13.62 14.31 -3.50
CA VAL A 182 -13.03 15.57 -2.97
C VAL A 182 -13.61 16.81 -3.69
N CYS A 183 -13.93 16.71 -4.97
CA CYS A 183 -14.53 17.79 -5.77
C CYS A 183 -16.05 17.95 -5.58
N ALA A 184 -16.71 17.05 -4.85
CA ALA A 184 -18.13 17.19 -4.51
C ALA A 184 -18.33 18.21 -3.37
N ARG A 185 -18.01 19.49 -3.62
CA ARG A 185 -18.66 20.60 -2.92
C ARG A 185 -19.99 20.89 -3.62
N PRO A 186 -21.08 21.22 -2.89
CA PRO A 186 -22.38 21.46 -3.49
C PRO A 186 -22.36 22.81 -4.21
N SER A 187 -22.06 22.81 -5.50
CA SER A 187 -22.38 23.92 -6.40
C SER A 187 -23.38 23.42 -7.42
N THR A 188 -24.64 23.78 -7.17
CA THR A 188 -25.72 24.04 -8.12
C THR A 188 -25.60 23.41 -9.53
N ALA A 189 -26.48 22.42 -9.74
CA ALA A 189 -27.13 22.09 -11.01
C ALA A 189 -26.24 21.82 -12.25
N SER A 190 -25.85 20.56 -12.42
CA SER A 190 -26.18 19.78 -13.62
C SER A 190 -25.92 18.29 -13.36
N ASN A 191 -26.98 17.49 -13.40
CA ASN A 191 -26.94 16.05 -13.21
C ASN A 191 -26.29 15.39 -14.43
N THR A 192 -24.97 15.24 -14.42
CA THR A 192 -24.31 14.23 -15.24
C THR A 192 -23.44 13.37 -14.33
N THR A 193 -24.08 12.39 -13.69
CA THR A 193 -23.40 11.34 -12.94
C THR A 193 -22.62 10.47 -13.94
N LEU A 194 -21.37 10.84 -14.24
CA LEU A 194 -20.42 9.90 -14.83
C LEU A 194 -20.05 8.89 -13.74
N SER A 195 -20.83 7.81 -13.67
CA SER A 195 -20.53 6.62 -12.91
C SER A 195 -19.40 5.86 -13.61
N ILE A 196 -18.15 6.12 -13.22
CA ILE A 196 -17.06 5.22 -13.58
C ILE A 196 -17.20 3.97 -12.71
N GLN A 197 -17.89 2.96 -13.23
CA GLN A 197 -17.94 1.61 -12.68
C GLN A 197 -16.53 1.00 -12.73
N PHE A 198 -15.75 1.18 -11.69
CA PHE A 198 -14.61 0.32 -11.43
C PHE A 198 -15.13 -0.97 -10.80
N ASP A 199 -15.07 -2.09 -11.53
CA ASP A 199 -15.35 -3.41 -10.98
C ASP A 199 -14.07 -3.97 -10.35
N PRO A 200 -13.94 -3.99 -9.00
CA PRO A 200 -12.75 -4.52 -8.33
C PRO A 200 -12.51 -6.03 -8.60
N ARG A 201 -13.46 -6.73 -9.24
CA ARG A 201 -13.37 -8.13 -9.68
C ARG A 201 -12.66 -8.29 -11.04
N LYS A 202 -12.43 -7.22 -11.80
CA LYS A 202 -11.77 -7.26 -13.12
C LYS A 202 -10.38 -6.59 -13.06
N PRO A 203 -9.29 -7.37 -13.08
CA PRO A 203 -7.93 -6.86 -12.82
C PRO A 203 -7.20 -6.27 -14.04
N ASN A 204 -7.76 -6.36 -15.25
CA ASN A 204 -7.07 -6.02 -16.51
C ASN A 204 -7.46 -4.67 -17.12
N ASP A 205 -8.35 -3.91 -16.48
CA ASP A 205 -8.61 -2.53 -16.89
C ASP A 205 -7.40 -1.68 -16.50
N THR A 206 -6.39 -1.74 -17.37
CA THR A 206 -5.14 -1.00 -17.26
C THR A 206 -5.48 0.42 -17.64
N PHE A 207 -5.86 1.23 -16.65
CA PHE A 207 -6.03 2.66 -16.89
C PHE A 207 -4.63 3.23 -17.09
N GLY A 208 -4.33 3.58 -18.35
CA GLY A 208 -3.13 4.32 -18.70
C GLY A 208 -3.01 5.54 -17.81
N ASP A 209 -1.82 5.72 -17.25
CA ASP A 209 -1.43 6.83 -16.39
C ASP A 209 -1.54 8.15 -17.16
N LYS A 210 -2.75 8.69 -17.28
CA LYS A 210 -2.97 10.05 -17.77
C LYS A 210 -2.87 10.98 -16.58
N GLY A 211 -1.69 11.58 -16.49
CA GLY A 211 -1.18 12.48 -15.46
C GLY A 211 -2.23 13.30 -14.72
N ARG A 212 -2.21 13.18 -13.39
CA ARG A 212 -2.84 14.11 -12.46
C ARG A 212 -1.93 14.41 -11.29
N SER A 213 -2.13 15.59 -10.70
CA SER A 213 -1.22 16.22 -9.74
C SER A 213 -1.14 15.46 -8.42
N MET A 214 0.07 15.13 -7.98
CA MET A 214 0.36 14.45 -6.71
C MET A 214 -0.14 15.26 -5.48
N SER A 215 -0.37 16.57 -5.62
CA SER A 215 -0.97 17.43 -4.59
C SER A 215 -2.35 16.96 -4.13
N ASP A 216 -3.16 16.41 -5.04
CA ASP A 216 -4.52 15.96 -4.74
C ASP A 216 -4.49 14.69 -3.87
N LEU A 217 -3.45 13.86 -4.02
CA LEU A 217 -3.25 12.67 -3.21
C LEU A 217 -2.82 13.03 -1.78
N THR A 218 -1.96 14.03 -1.58
CA THR A 218 -1.56 14.48 -0.23
C THR A 218 -2.79 14.93 0.59
N LEU A 219 -3.72 15.68 0.00
CA LEU A 219 -4.94 16.13 0.69
C LEU A 219 -5.84 14.96 1.11
N VAL A 220 -5.92 13.93 0.28
CA VAL A 220 -6.74 12.74 0.53
C VAL A 220 -6.18 11.94 1.68
N PHE A 221 -4.85 11.79 1.72
CA PHE A 221 -4.18 11.14 2.84
C PHE A 221 -4.39 11.91 4.13
N PHE A 222 -4.35 13.24 4.12
CA PHE A 222 -4.68 14.04 5.29
C PHE A 222 -6.08 13.74 5.85
N ILE A 223 -7.08 13.58 4.99
CA ILE A 223 -8.47 13.29 5.38
C ILE A 223 -8.64 11.85 5.90
N TYR A 224 -8.05 10.87 5.23
CA TYR A 224 -8.34 9.46 5.48
C TYR A 224 -7.30 8.73 6.33
N ALA A 225 -6.10 9.27 6.52
CA ALA A 225 -5.06 8.65 7.33
C ALA A 225 -5.44 8.36 8.79
N PRO A 226 -6.31 9.13 9.47
CA PRO A 226 -6.78 8.76 10.80
C PRO A 226 -7.55 7.42 10.86
N TYR A 227 -8.07 6.95 9.72
CA TYR A 227 -8.90 5.75 9.64
C TYR A 227 -8.17 4.55 9.03
N MET A 228 -7.03 4.75 8.37
CA MET A 228 -6.23 3.64 7.83
C MET A 228 -5.52 2.88 8.96
N SER A 229 -5.34 1.57 8.76
CA SER A 229 -4.51 0.75 9.64
C SER A 229 -3.17 0.41 9.00
N VAL A 230 -3.18 0.18 7.69
CA VAL A 230 -1.99 -0.22 6.93
C VAL A 230 -1.99 0.52 5.60
N LEU A 231 -0.87 1.17 5.26
CA LEU A 231 -0.63 1.76 3.96
C LEU A 231 0.29 0.85 3.14
N VAL A 232 -0.20 0.36 2.01
CA VAL A 232 0.56 -0.39 1.00
C VAL A 232 0.87 0.55 -0.15
N ASN A 233 2.04 1.20 -0.07
CA ASN A 233 2.45 2.17 -1.10
C ASN A 233 2.99 1.46 -2.35
N GLY A 234 2.31 1.64 -3.48
CA GLY A 234 2.74 1.13 -4.79
C GLY A 234 3.11 2.24 -5.79
N ILE A 235 3.29 3.48 -5.31
CA ILE A 235 3.64 4.65 -6.12
C ILE A 235 5.12 5.00 -5.89
N PHE A 236 5.83 5.30 -6.98
CA PHE A 236 7.18 5.83 -6.95
C PHE A 236 7.17 7.35 -6.71
N TRP A 237 8.10 7.85 -5.90
CA TRP A 237 8.29 9.29 -5.69
C TRP A 237 9.68 9.73 -6.12
N ARG A 238 9.72 10.82 -6.88
CA ARG A 238 10.94 11.62 -7.08
C ARG A 238 11.20 12.50 -5.87
N VAL A 239 12.38 13.10 -5.83
CA VAL A 239 12.79 14.01 -4.74
C VAL A 239 11.82 15.20 -4.61
N THR A 240 11.30 15.70 -5.73
CA THR A 240 10.40 16.86 -5.80
C THR A 240 8.92 16.52 -5.65
N ASP A 241 8.54 15.24 -5.72
CA ASP A 241 7.13 14.85 -5.64
C ASP A 241 6.64 14.99 -4.18
N PRO A 242 5.46 15.59 -3.93
CA PRO A 242 4.94 15.72 -2.57
C PRO A 242 4.70 14.34 -1.95
N ARG A 243 5.03 14.22 -0.66
CA ARG A 243 4.84 12.98 0.09
C ARG A 243 3.37 12.81 0.47
N LEU A 244 2.94 11.56 0.62
CA LEU A 244 1.55 11.26 1.03
C LEU A 244 1.27 11.68 2.47
N LEU A 245 2.25 11.53 3.36
CA LEU A 245 2.19 11.94 4.76
C LEU A 245 3.51 12.63 5.14
N SER A 246 3.42 13.75 5.83
CA SER A 246 4.58 14.39 6.47
C SER A 246 4.98 13.64 7.75
N ILE A 247 6.17 13.93 8.27
CA ILE A 247 6.63 13.38 9.55
C ILE A 247 5.71 13.86 10.68
N GLU A 248 5.25 15.11 10.60
CA GLU A 248 4.32 15.74 11.53
C GLU A 248 2.96 15.02 11.50
N ASP A 249 2.45 14.67 10.31
CA ASP A 249 1.23 13.88 10.18
C ASP A 249 1.38 12.52 10.85
N CYS A 250 2.50 11.82 10.60
CA CYS A 250 2.78 10.53 11.22
C CYS A 250 2.83 10.63 12.75
N LYS A 251 3.52 11.64 13.30
CA LYS A 251 3.58 11.88 14.76
C LYS A 251 2.19 12.11 15.33
N ARG A 252 1.37 12.94 14.68
CA ARG A 252 -0.02 13.18 15.10
C ARG A 252 -0.83 11.89 15.09
N LEU A 253 -0.72 11.08 14.04
CA LEU A 253 -1.44 9.80 13.91
C LEU A 253 -1.02 8.78 14.97
N MET A 254 0.25 8.77 15.38
CA MET A 254 0.74 7.91 16.45
C MET A 254 0.15 8.29 17.82
N VAL A 255 -0.08 9.59 18.07
CA VAL A 255 -0.66 10.10 19.32
C VAL A 255 -2.16 9.91 19.35
N THR A 256 -2.85 10.29 18.27
CA THR A 256 -4.32 10.17 18.20
C THR A 256 -4.74 8.71 18.11
N GLY A 257 -3.97 7.85 17.44
CA GLY A 257 -4.35 6.48 17.15
C GLY A 257 -5.62 6.39 16.29
N LYS A 258 -6.07 5.16 16.03
CA LYS A 258 -7.32 4.92 15.31
C LYS A 258 -8.50 5.08 16.27
N PRO A 259 -9.62 5.72 15.88
CA PRO A 259 -10.74 5.97 16.78
C PRO A 259 -11.31 4.72 17.47
N CYS A 260 -11.36 3.56 16.80
CA CYS A 260 -11.80 2.31 17.41
C CYS A 260 -10.91 1.81 18.56
N HIS A 261 -9.66 2.25 18.64
CA HIS A 261 -8.74 1.89 19.73
C HIS A 261 -8.84 2.86 20.92
N GLN A 262 -9.38 4.07 20.73
CA GLN A 262 -9.50 5.09 21.79
C GLN A 262 -10.55 4.72 22.85
N HIS A 263 -11.56 3.91 22.50
CA HIS A 263 -12.58 3.45 23.45
C HIS A 263 -12.06 2.40 24.44
N VAL A 264 -10.93 1.73 24.17
CA VAL A 264 -10.33 0.74 25.07
C VAL A 264 -9.46 1.40 26.14
N SER A 265 -8.91 2.58 25.87
CA SER A 265 -8.06 3.33 26.81
C SER A 265 -8.80 3.99 27.98
N SER A 266 -10.13 4.05 27.97
CA SER A 266 -10.90 4.62 29.09
C SER A 266 -11.10 3.65 30.26
N THR A 267 -10.63 2.40 30.17
CA THR A 267 -10.81 1.37 31.22
C THR A 267 -9.52 0.70 31.74
N GLY A 268 -8.33 1.22 31.42
CA GLY A 268 -7.07 0.56 31.83
C GLY A 268 -5.93 1.51 32.22
N ARG A 269 -5.75 1.66 33.54
CA ARG A 269 -4.55 2.11 34.30
C ARG A 269 -3.58 3.07 33.60
N LEU A 270 -3.57 4.30 34.10
CA LEU A 270 -2.40 5.19 34.13
C LEU A 270 -1.22 4.42 34.74
N LEU A 271 -0.23 4.08 33.92
CA LEU A 271 1.12 3.87 34.40
C LEU A 271 1.79 5.25 34.41
N ASP A 272 1.75 5.90 35.57
CA ASP A 272 2.65 7.00 35.89
C ASP A 272 4.08 6.47 35.85
N SER A 273 4.85 6.89 34.84
CA SER A 273 6.30 6.79 34.89
C SER A 273 6.85 8.10 35.47
N LYS A 274 6.96 8.16 36.80
CA LYS A 274 8.00 8.93 37.49
C LYS A 274 9.00 7.95 38.08
N GLN A 275 10.20 7.92 37.51
CA GLN A 275 11.48 7.85 38.21
C GLN A 275 12.58 8.26 37.24
#